data_AF-A0AAP8HTM8-F1
#
_entry.id   AF-A0AAP8HTM8-F1
#
_cell.length_a   1.000
_cell.length_b   1.000
_cell.length_c   1.000
_cell.angle_alpha   90.00
_cell.angle_beta   90.00
_cell.angle_gamma   90.00
#
_symmetry.space_group_name_H-M   'P 1'
#
loop_
_entity.id
_entity.type
_entity.pdbx_description
1 polymer ?
#
loop_
_entity_poly.entity_id
_entity_poly.type
_entity_poly.pdbx_seq_one_letter_code
_entity_poly.pdbx_strand_id
1 'polypeptide(L)'
;REIRFHIHPGSRLVKKAGRWIVAAELVETTRLYARCVARIDPVWLEKVGAHLIRKNWSDPRWEKKAGQVVANERATLYGLTIYTGRRIQYGRVHPREARELFIRQALVPGEI
;
A
#
# COMPACT_ATOMS: atom_id res chain seq x y z
N ARG A 1 -6.72 -17.94 -1.85
CA ARG A 1 -6.91 -18.78 -0.64
C ARG A 1 -6.59 -17.91 0.56
N GLU A 2 -7.59 -17.49 1.33
CA GLU A 2 -7.36 -16.76 2.58
C GLU A 2 -7.06 -17.77 3.69
N ILE A 3 -5.91 -17.63 4.35
CA ILE A 3 -5.53 -18.48 5.48
C ILE A 3 -6.16 -17.87 6.74
N ARG A 4 -7.06 -18.63 7.38
CA ARG A 4 -7.64 -18.26 8.67
C ARG A 4 -6.82 -18.90 9.79
N PHE A 5 -6.31 -18.08 10.69
CA PHE A 5 -5.51 -18.51 11.83
C PHE A 5 -5.95 -17.80 13.11
N HIS A 6 -5.57 -18.35 14.25
CA HIS A 6 -5.75 -17.75 15.56
C HIS A 6 -4.41 -17.34 16.16
N ILE A 7 -4.36 -16.33 17.00
CA ILE A 7 -3.16 -16.06 17.79
C ILE A 7 -3.03 -17.13 18.86
N HIS A 8 -1.84 -17.70 19.02
CA HIS A 8 -1.60 -18.74 20.02
C HIS A 8 -2.00 -18.25 21.43
N PRO A 9 -2.74 -19.05 22.22
CA PRO A 9 -3.30 -18.61 23.51
C PRO A 9 -2.24 -18.18 24.53
N GLY A 10 -1.02 -18.73 24.45
CA GLY A 10 0.11 -18.31 25.29
C GLY A 10 0.71 -16.94 24.93
N SER A 11 0.28 -16.30 23.84
CA SER A 11 0.76 -14.98 23.45
C SER A 11 0.11 -13.87 24.29
N ARG A 12 0.91 -12.92 24.76
CA ARG A 12 0.42 -11.70 25.44
C ARG A 12 -0.47 -10.84 24.54
N LEU A 13 -0.42 -11.03 23.22
CA LEU A 13 -1.20 -10.28 22.24
C LEU A 13 -2.55 -10.91 21.89
N VAL A 14 -2.91 -12.06 22.47
CA VAL A 14 -4.15 -12.78 22.10
C VAL A 14 -5.42 -11.91 22.18
N LYS A 15 -5.48 -10.96 23.12
CA LYS A 15 -6.59 -9.98 23.25
C LYS A 15 -6.27 -8.57 22.72
N LYS A 16 -5.01 -8.30 22.34
CA LYS A 16 -4.49 -6.94 22.08
C LYS A 16 -3.67 -6.84 20.79
N ALA A 17 -3.84 -7.75 19.83
CA ALA A 17 -3.01 -7.76 18.63
C ALA A 17 -3.20 -6.54 17.71
N GLY A 18 -4.39 -5.95 17.68
CA GLY A 18 -4.73 -4.93 16.68
C GLY A 18 -4.97 -5.54 15.30
N ARG A 19 -5.00 -4.70 14.27
CA ARG A 19 -5.27 -5.13 12.87
C ARG A 19 -4.02 -5.66 12.14
N TRP A 20 -2.84 -5.16 12.51
CA TRP A 20 -1.58 -5.48 11.86
C TRP A 20 -0.65 -6.18 12.81
N ILE A 21 -0.26 -7.39 12.44
CA ILE A 21 0.72 -8.19 13.15
C ILE A 21 1.69 -8.83 12.17
N VAL A 22 2.86 -9.18 12.70
CA VAL A 22 3.75 -10.16 12.10
C VAL A 22 3.78 -11.39 13.00
N ALA A 23 3.82 -12.57 12.39
CA ALA A 23 4.03 -13.84 13.07
C ALA A 23 5.30 -14.48 12.50
N ALA A 24 6.15 -15.05 13.35
CA ALA A 24 7.34 -15.76 12.86
C ALA A 24 6.97 -17.07 12.16
N GLU A 25 5.88 -17.70 12.62
CA GLU A 25 5.43 -19.01 12.12
C GLU A 25 3.92 -19.20 12.30
N LEU A 26 3.36 -20.06 11.44
CA LEU A 26 2.03 -20.63 11.60
C LEU A 26 2.17 -22.13 11.86
N VAL A 27 1.61 -22.62 12.96
CA VAL A 27 1.72 -24.02 13.39
C VAL A 27 0.32 -24.61 13.55
N GLU A 28 0.07 -25.74 12.87
CA GLU A 28 -1.20 -26.46 12.95
C GLU A 28 -1.13 -27.53 14.04
N THR A 29 -2.06 -27.46 15.01
CA THR A 29 -2.22 -28.46 16.06
C THR A 29 -3.71 -28.85 16.15
N THR A 30 -4.45 -28.29 17.10
CA THR A 30 -5.92 -28.39 17.15
C THR A 30 -6.59 -27.36 16.24
N ARG A 31 -5.92 -26.22 16.01
CA ARG A 31 -6.24 -25.18 15.04
C ARG A 31 -4.92 -24.66 14.46
N LEU A 32 -5.01 -23.86 13.40
CA LEU A 32 -3.86 -23.12 12.89
C LEU A 32 -3.58 -21.91 13.79
N TYR A 33 -2.41 -21.90 14.43
CA TYR A 33 -2.00 -20.86 15.36
C TYR A 33 -0.79 -20.07 14.87
N ALA A 34 -0.88 -18.74 14.94
CA ALA A 34 0.26 -17.84 14.80
C ALA A 34 1.05 -17.75 16.12
N ARG A 35 2.35 -18.04 16.05
CA ARG A 35 3.28 -18.00 17.19
C ARG A 35 4.34 -16.90 17.00
N CYS A 36 4.97 -16.50 18.10
CA CYS A 36 5.97 -15.42 18.13
C CYS A 36 5.46 -14.14 17.43
N VAL A 37 4.29 -13.68 17.86
CA VAL A 37 3.57 -12.58 17.21
C VAL A 37 4.00 -11.23 17.79
N ALA A 38 4.17 -10.23 16.92
CA ALA A 38 4.38 -8.83 17.30
C ALA A 38 3.40 -7.91 16.56
N ARG A 39 2.99 -6.81 17.20
CA ARG A 39 2.22 -5.76 16.54
C ARG A 39 3.15 -4.94 15.65
N ILE A 40 2.68 -4.58 14.47
CA ILE A 40 3.41 -3.68 13.56
C ILE A 40 2.53 -2.52 13.13
N ASP A 41 3.17 -1.42 12.75
CA ASP A 41 2.52 -0.34 12.02
C ASP A 41 2.71 -0.57 10.50
N PRO A 42 1.64 -0.47 9.67
CA PRO A 42 1.77 -0.61 8.22
C PRO A 42 2.76 0.37 7.58
N VAL A 43 2.98 1.55 8.16
CA VAL A 43 3.97 2.53 7.64
C VAL A 43 5.39 1.97 7.69
N TRP A 44 5.70 1.06 8.62
CA TRP A 44 7.02 0.45 8.71
C TRP A 44 7.32 -0.45 7.51
N LEU A 45 6.30 -1.07 6.91
CA LEU A 45 6.44 -1.95 5.75
C LEU A 45 7.07 -1.21 4.56
N GLU A 46 6.76 0.07 4.40
CA GLU A 46 7.36 0.90 3.34
C GLU A 46 8.87 1.07 3.49
N LYS A 47 9.38 1.04 4.74
CA LYS A 47 10.81 1.19 5.03
C LYS A 47 11.55 -0.14 4.94
N VAL A 48 11.00 -1.20 5.53
CA VAL A 48 11.69 -2.49 5.67
C VAL A 48 11.44 -3.45 4.50
N GLY A 49 10.28 -3.34 3.86
CA GLY A 49 9.78 -4.30 2.86
C GLY A 49 9.48 -3.68 1.51
N ALA A 50 10.09 -2.52 1.17
CA ALA A 50 9.79 -1.77 -0.05
C ALA A 50 9.81 -2.63 -1.34
N HIS A 51 10.74 -3.59 -1.41
CA HIS A 51 10.91 -4.50 -2.54
C HIS A 51 9.78 -5.54 -2.69
N LEU A 52 9.00 -5.79 -1.64
CA LEU A 52 7.84 -6.70 -1.66
C LEU A 52 6.54 -5.96 -1.94
N ILE A 53 6.53 -4.64 -1.78
CA ILE A 53 5.34 -3.82 -1.96
C ILE A 53 5.05 -3.65 -3.45
N ARG A 54 3.81 -3.95 -3.83
CA ARG A 54 3.28 -3.65 -5.16
C ARG A 54 2.56 -2.31 -5.10
N LYS A 55 2.98 -1.37 -5.96
CA LYS A 55 2.35 -0.06 -6.12
C LYS A 55 1.55 -0.06 -7.41
N ASN A 56 0.38 0.56 -7.37
CA ASN A 56 -0.47 0.78 -8.52
C ASN A 56 -0.95 2.24 -8.52
N TRP A 57 -1.18 2.79 -9.71
CA TRP A 57 -1.60 4.17 -9.91
C TRP A 57 -2.94 4.21 -10.62
N SER A 58 -3.75 5.22 -10.29
CA SER A 58 -5.10 5.40 -10.82
C SER A 58 -5.40 6.89 -10.95
N ASP A 59 -6.35 7.22 -11.83
CA ASP A 59 -6.78 8.61 -12.07
C ASP A 59 -5.63 9.58 -12.39
N PRO A 60 -4.79 9.31 -13.42
CA PRO A 60 -3.75 10.24 -13.81
C PRO A 60 -4.38 11.46 -14.50
N ARG A 61 -4.12 12.65 -13.97
CA ARG A 61 -4.74 13.91 -14.44
C ARG A 61 -3.87 15.13 -14.21
N TRP A 62 -4.07 16.17 -15.02
CA TRP A 62 -3.52 17.50 -14.76
C TRP A 62 -4.14 18.09 -13.49
N GLU A 63 -3.32 18.72 -12.66
CA GLU A 63 -3.81 19.53 -11.56
C GLU A 63 -3.19 20.94 -11.59
N LYS A 64 -4.00 21.91 -12.00
CA LYS A 64 -3.61 23.32 -12.14
C LYS A 64 -2.94 23.89 -10.89
N LYS A 65 -3.52 23.67 -9.71
CA LYS A 65 -2.96 24.18 -8.43
C LYS A 65 -1.55 23.66 -8.14
N ALA A 66 -1.22 22.46 -8.60
CA ALA A 66 0.09 21.87 -8.39
C ALA A 66 1.04 22.04 -9.58
N GLY A 67 0.55 22.56 -10.72
CA GLY A 67 1.32 22.74 -11.94
C GLY A 67 1.91 21.45 -12.51
N GLN A 68 1.29 20.29 -12.23
CA GLN A 68 1.82 18.99 -12.64
C GLN A 68 0.73 17.93 -12.81
N VAL A 69 1.07 16.87 -13.57
CA VAL A 69 0.23 15.66 -13.65
C VAL A 69 0.39 14.83 -12.39
N VAL A 70 -0.73 14.56 -11.74
CA VAL A 70 -0.83 13.80 -10.50
C VAL A 70 -1.63 12.53 -10.70
N ALA A 71 -1.44 11.56 -9.82
CA ALA A 71 -2.23 10.35 -9.77
C ALA A 71 -2.43 9.89 -8.33
N ASN A 72 -3.40 9.01 -8.12
CA ASN A 72 -3.64 8.34 -6.85
C ASN A 72 -2.89 7.02 -6.82
N GLU A 73 -2.02 6.86 -5.82
CA GLU A 73 -1.24 5.65 -5.58
C GLU A 73 -1.89 4.78 -4.50
N ARG A 74 -1.89 3.47 -4.75
CA ARG A 74 -2.27 2.42 -3.80
C ARG A 74 -1.11 1.44 -3.67
N ALA A 75 -0.76 1.08 -2.44
CA ALA A 75 0.26 0.08 -2.15
C ALA A 75 -0.34 -1.15 -1.47
N THR A 76 0.10 -2.33 -1.93
CA THR A 76 -0.31 -3.62 -1.37
C THR A 76 0.88 -4.52 -1.11
N LEU A 77 0.75 -5.41 -0.12
CA LEU A 77 1.70 -6.47 0.18
C LEU A 77 0.92 -7.79 0.30
N TYR A 78 1.16 -8.73 -0.63
CA TYR A 78 0.46 -10.02 -0.69
C TYR A 78 -1.08 -9.91 -0.59
N GLY A 79 -1.65 -8.87 -1.22
CA GLY A 79 -3.10 -8.61 -1.21
C GLY A 79 -3.58 -7.74 -0.04
N LEU A 80 -2.78 -7.56 1.01
CA LEU A 80 -3.09 -6.63 2.10
C LEU A 80 -2.83 -5.19 1.65
N THR A 81 -3.79 -4.30 1.84
CA THR A 81 -3.65 -2.88 1.46
C THR A 81 -2.94 -2.11 2.56
N ILE A 82 -1.79 -1.52 2.25
CA ILE A 82 -1.00 -0.70 3.19
C ILE A 82 -1.58 0.72 3.25
N TYR A 83 -1.74 1.34 2.08
CA TYR A 83 -2.40 2.64 1.93
C TYR A 83 -3.11 2.73 0.58
N THR A 84 -4.06 3.64 0.49
CA THR A 84 -4.84 3.94 -0.72
C THR A 84 -5.03 5.43 -0.87
N GLY A 85 -5.11 5.91 -2.11
CA GLY A 85 -5.41 7.31 -2.41
C GLY A 85 -4.27 8.28 -2.08
N ARG A 86 -3.02 7.80 -1.98
CA ARG A 86 -1.89 8.71 -1.77
C ARG A 86 -1.63 9.47 -3.07
N ARG A 87 -1.81 10.78 -3.04
CA ARG A 87 -1.53 11.63 -4.19
C ARG A 87 -0.03 11.71 -4.45
N ILE A 88 0.39 11.46 -5.70
CA ILE A 88 1.79 11.49 -6.11
C ILE A 88 2.01 12.33 -7.36
N GLN A 89 3.26 12.72 -7.61
CA GLN A 89 3.69 13.30 -8.88
C GLN A 89 3.85 12.19 -9.92
N TYR A 90 2.87 12.06 -10.82
CA TYR A 90 2.79 10.94 -11.76
C TYR A 90 3.94 10.93 -12.77
N GLY A 91 4.42 12.11 -13.17
CA GLY A 91 5.53 12.25 -14.13
C GLY A 91 6.84 11.61 -13.70
N ARG A 92 7.07 11.38 -12.39
CA ARG A 92 8.28 10.67 -11.91
C ARG A 92 8.22 9.16 -12.15
N VAL A 93 7.01 8.61 -12.30
CA VAL A 93 6.78 7.18 -12.46
C VAL A 93 6.51 6.84 -13.93
N HIS A 94 5.62 7.59 -14.57
CA HIS A 94 5.21 7.38 -15.97
C HIS A 94 5.38 8.67 -16.79
N PRO A 95 6.64 9.05 -17.12
CA PRO A 95 6.92 10.35 -17.75
C PRO A 95 6.28 10.51 -19.13
N ARG A 96 6.18 9.43 -19.92
CA ARG A 96 5.57 9.47 -21.26
C ARG A 96 4.07 9.79 -21.21
N GLU A 97 3.31 9.01 -20.45
CA GLU A 97 1.86 9.22 -20.30
C GLU A 97 1.57 10.56 -19.60
N ALA A 98 2.35 10.91 -18.58
CA ALA A 98 2.23 12.21 -17.93
C ALA A 98 2.44 13.38 -18.90
N ARG A 99 3.40 13.28 -19.83
CA ARG A 99 3.61 14.29 -20.87
C ARG A 99 2.40 14.41 -21.79
N GLU A 100 1.83 13.29 -22.22
CA GLU A 100 0.64 13.30 -23.08
C GLU A 100 -0.56 13.94 -22.37
N LEU A 101 -0.78 13.60 -21.10
CA LEU A 101 -1.84 14.20 -20.28
C LEU A 101 -1.61 15.70 -20.09
N PHE A 102 -0.38 16.12 -19.82
CA PHE A 102 -0.03 17.54 -19.69
C PHE A 102 -0.35 18.32 -20.96
N ILE A 103 0.06 17.81 -22.14
CA ILE A 103 -0.23 18.48 -23.41
C ILE A 103 -1.75 18.58 -23.62
N ARG A 104 -2.47 17.47 -23.45
CA ARG A 104 -3.92 17.40 -23.76
C ARG A 104 -4.79 18.17 -22.77
N GLN A 105 -4.43 18.16 -21.48
CA GLN A 105 -5.28 18.71 -20.41
C GLN A 105 -4.82 20.07 -19.89
N ALA A 106 -3.54 20.43 -20.03
CA ALA A 106 -3.02 21.71 -19.57
C ALA A 106 -2.74 22.66 -20.75
N LEU A 107 -1.91 22.23 -21.71
CA LEU A 107 -1.44 23.13 -22.77
C LEU A 107 -2.54 23.46 -23.78
N VAL A 108 -3.21 22.43 -24.32
CA VAL A 108 -4.25 22.61 -25.34
C VAL A 108 -5.42 23.49 -24.83
N PRO A 109 -5.93 23.30 -23.60
CA PRO A 109 -7.00 24.15 -23.07
C PRO A 109 -6.52 25.50 -22.50
N GLY A 110 -5.21 25.73 -22.36
CA GLY A 110 -4.66 26.93 -21.73
C GLY A 110 -4.78 26.96 -20.19
N GLU A 111 -4.80 25.79 -19.56
CA GLU A 111 -5.01 25.58 -18.11
C GLU A 111 -3.71 25.48 -17.30
N ILE A 112 -2.63 26.09 -17.80
CA ILE A 112 -1.33 26.18 -17.10
C ILE A 112 -1.46 27.08 -15.86
#